data_AF-A0A1G8JVG3-F1
#
_entry.id   AF-A0A1G8JVG3-F1
#
_cell.length_a   1.000
_cell.length_b   1.000
_cell.length_c   1.000
_cell.angle_alpha   90.00
_cell.angle_beta   90.00
_cell.angle_gamma   90.00
#
_symmetry.space_group_name_H-M   'P 1'
#
loop_
_entity.id
_entity.type
_entity.pdbx_description
1 polymer ?
#
loop_
_entity_poly.entity_id
_entity_poly.type
_entity_poly.pdbx_seq_one_letter_code
_entity_poly.pdbx_strand_id
1 'polypeptide(L)'
;MRRLLLQNLAYSLIFISFISCKSYKLEGVKPIANSKKTVENLYFSSHEDYVYKCQMDIYKNHVSGILILKKINETAHRVVLTSDFGNKLIDFTISDNDFKLNHVLPDLDKKIVINFLKSDFQELLRQKYPVTESFENENQKIYISKIEKNVYYLFFNKEDGLMKQIIYTKNNKEKIDFTFDAKKHIFADSLNLQHKDFKINIKLFQITENE
;
A
#
# COMPACT_ATOMS: atom_id res chain seq x y z
N MET A 1 45.14 -3.46 27.92
CA MET A 1 43.69 -3.79 27.87
C MET A 1 42.81 -2.65 27.36
N ARG A 2 42.92 -1.41 27.88
CA ARG A 2 42.07 -0.26 27.47
C ARG A 2 42.20 0.18 26.00
N ARG A 3 43.42 0.10 25.41
CA ARG A 3 43.67 0.43 23.99
C ARG A 3 43.02 -0.55 23.00
N LEU A 4 43.00 -1.85 23.33
CA LEU A 4 42.35 -2.90 22.51
C LEU A 4 40.82 -2.75 22.49
N LEU A 5 40.22 -2.34 23.62
CA LEU A 5 38.78 -2.05 23.70
C LEU A 5 38.38 -0.82 22.88
N LEU A 6 39.21 0.24 22.89
CA LEU A 6 39.00 1.43 22.06
C LEU A 6 39.16 1.15 20.55
N GLN A 7 40.13 0.30 20.18
CA GLN A 7 40.30 -0.15 18.79
C GLN A 7 39.10 -1.00 18.33
N ASN A 8 38.64 -1.94 19.15
CA ASN A 8 37.46 -2.76 18.82
C ASN A 8 36.16 -1.94 18.73
N LEU A 9 36.02 -0.88 19.54
CA LEU A 9 34.92 0.08 19.44
C LEU A 9 34.96 0.87 18.11
N ALA A 10 36.15 1.30 17.69
CA ALA A 10 36.35 1.97 16.40
C ALA A 10 36.05 1.04 15.21
N TYR A 11 36.48 -0.23 15.26
CA TYR A 11 36.16 -1.23 14.24
C TYR A 11 34.66 -1.55 14.17
N SER A 12 33.96 -1.58 15.32
CA SER A 12 32.51 -1.76 15.38
C SER A 12 31.75 -0.55 14.79
N LEU A 13 32.21 0.69 15.06
CA LEU A 13 31.62 1.91 14.49
C LEU A 13 31.80 2.00 12.96
N ILE A 14 32.95 1.53 12.45
CA ILE A 14 33.24 1.47 11.01
C ILE A 14 32.37 0.43 10.32
N PHE A 15 32.10 -0.72 10.95
CA PHE A 15 31.20 -1.75 10.41
C PHE A 15 29.73 -1.30 10.30
N ILE A 16 29.26 -0.43 11.21
CA ILE A 16 27.90 0.12 11.17
C ILE A 16 27.74 1.18 10.06
N SER A 17 28.83 1.81 9.62
CA SER A 17 28.80 2.89 8.62
C SER A 17 28.62 2.42 7.17
N PHE A 18 28.72 1.12 6.88
CA PHE A 18 28.58 0.58 5.52
C PHE A 18 27.23 -0.06 5.20
N ILE A 19 26.21 0.13 6.04
CA ILE A 19 24.84 -0.24 5.67
C ILE A 19 24.31 0.82 4.69
N SER A 20 24.76 0.72 3.44
CA SER A 20 24.20 1.46 2.31
C SER A 20 22.71 1.12 2.23
N CYS A 21 21.89 2.03 2.75
CA CYS A 21 20.45 1.94 2.61
C CYS A 21 20.12 2.21 1.15
N LYS A 22 19.89 1.15 0.36
CA LYS A 22 19.43 1.24 -1.02
C LYS A 22 18.15 2.09 -1.03
N SER A 23 18.24 3.30 -1.57
CA SER A 23 17.08 4.17 -1.77
C SER A 23 16.36 3.76 -3.04
N TYR A 24 15.03 3.90 -3.04
CA TYR A 24 14.23 3.70 -4.24
C TYR A 24 14.54 4.77 -5.27
N LYS A 25 14.71 4.37 -6.54
CA LYS A 25 15.01 5.24 -7.67
C LYS A 25 14.16 4.84 -8.87
N LEU A 26 13.67 5.84 -9.60
CA LEU A 26 13.04 5.63 -10.90
C LEU A 26 14.12 5.42 -11.96
N GLU A 27 13.96 4.41 -12.80
CA GLU A 27 14.88 4.08 -13.90
C GLU A 27 14.20 4.29 -15.25
N GLY A 28 14.92 4.82 -16.23
CA GLY A 28 14.42 4.94 -17.62
C GLY A 28 13.29 5.96 -17.83
N VAL A 29 13.18 6.99 -16.98
CA VAL A 29 12.11 8.00 -17.05
C VAL A 29 12.64 9.37 -17.45
N LYS A 30 11.81 10.17 -18.13
CA LYS A 30 12.09 11.56 -18.52
C LYS A 30 11.26 12.53 -17.68
N PRO A 31 11.84 13.60 -17.11
CA PRO A 31 11.06 14.59 -16.38
C PRO A 31 10.16 15.39 -17.32
N ILE A 32 8.97 15.74 -16.85
CA ILE A 32 8.01 16.60 -17.57
C ILE A 32 7.53 17.74 -16.68
N ALA A 33 7.02 18.81 -17.29
CA ALA A 33 6.44 19.91 -16.55
C ALA A 33 5.24 19.44 -15.72
N ASN A 34 5.19 19.87 -14.45
CA ASN A 34 4.07 19.59 -13.56
C ASN A 34 2.82 20.31 -14.06
N SER A 35 1.93 19.57 -14.72
CA SER A 35 0.64 20.09 -15.19
C SER A 35 -0.49 19.91 -14.18
N LYS A 36 -0.38 18.91 -13.30
CA LYS A 36 -1.37 18.59 -12.26
C LYS A 36 -0.86 18.98 -10.88
N LYS A 37 -1.73 19.60 -10.07
CA LYS A 37 -1.45 19.90 -8.65
C LYS A 37 -1.71 18.69 -7.74
N THR A 38 -2.68 17.86 -8.11
CA THR A 38 -3.12 16.70 -7.34
C THR A 38 -3.51 15.59 -8.31
N VAL A 39 -3.24 14.34 -7.93
CA VAL A 39 -3.75 13.14 -8.61
C VAL A 39 -4.54 12.29 -7.62
N GLU A 40 -5.47 11.50 -8.13
CA GLU A 40 -6.38 10.71 -7.31
C GLU A 40 -6.30 9.22 -7.61
N ASN A 41 -6.40 8.40 -6.56
CA ASN A 41 -6.72 6.98 -6.63
C ASN A 41 -8.25 6.83 -6.59
N LEU A 42 -8.85 6.44 -7.70
CA LEU A 42 -10.31 6.38 -7.86
C LEU A 42 -10.91 5.00 -7.54
N TYR A 43 -10.09 3.95 -7.33
CA TYR A 43 -10.54 2.55 -7.18
C TYR A 43 -11.43 2.27 -5.97
N PHE A 44 -11.54 3.20 -5.02
CA PHE A 44 -12.39 3.08 -3.83
C PHE A 44 -13.23 4.34 -3.59
N SER A 45 -13.57 5.06 -4.67
CA SER A 45 -14.23 6.37 -4.62
C SER A 45 -15.76 6.33 -4.74
N SER A 46 -16.32 5.30 -5.37
CA SER A 46 -17.77 5.03 -5.47
C SER A 46 -18.41 4.72 -4.11
N HIS A 47 -19.72 4.89 -4.02
CA HIS A 47 -20.56 4.53 -2.86
C HIS A 47 -20.98 3.06 -2.86
N GLU A 48 -20.73 2.34 -3.96
CA GLU A 48 -20.92 0.89 -4.04
C GLU A 48 -19.96 0.16 -3.10
N ASP A 49 -20.41 -0.97 -2.59
CA ASP A 49 -19.57 -1.84 -1.75
C ASP A 49 -18.60 -2.62 -2.66
N TYR A 50 -17.32 -2.64 -2.31
CA TYR A 50 -16.31 -3.39 -3.05
C TYR A 50 -16.09 -4.73 -2.37
N VAL A 51 -16.33 -5.82 -3.10
CA VAL A 51 -16.22 -7.18 -2.58
C VAL A 51 -15.11 -7.91 -3.34
N TYR A 52 -14.12 -8.38 -2.59
CA TYR A 52 -12.97 -9.09 -3.13
C TYR A 52 -12.74 -10.41 -2.42
N LYS A 53 -12.40 -11.45 -3.20
CA LYS A 53 -11.72 -12.63 -2.68
C LYS A 53 -10.31 -12.21 -2.25
N CYS A 54 -10.02 -12.35 -0.98
CA CYS A 54 -8.73 -12.03 -0.38
C CYS A 54 -7.89 -13.28 -0.21
N GLN A 55 -6.62 -13.20 -0.62
CA GLN A 55 -5.59 -14.20 -0.39
C GLN A 55 -4.36 -13.51 0.20
N MET A 56 -4.03 -13.84 1.43
CA MET A 56 -2.88 -13.29 2.16
C MET A 56 -1.87 -14.40 2.42
N ASP A 57 -0.67 -14.23 1.87
CA ASP A 57 0.48 -15.04 2.17
C ASP A 57 1.31 -14.31 3.22
N ILE A 58 1.39 -14.85 4.44
CA ILE A 58 2.10 -14.26 5.57
C ILE A 58 3.18 -15.25 6.03
N TYR A 59 4.42 -15.00 5.63
CA TYR A 59 5.55 -15.90 5.82
C TYR A 59 5.34 -17.30 5.24
N LYS A 60 4.82 -18.24 6.04
CA LYS A 60 4.52 -19.63 5.65
C LYS A 60 3.02 -19.95 5.77
N ASN A 61 2.23 -18.99 6.20
CA ASN A 61 0.80 -19.16 6.43
C ASN A 61 0.04 -18.57 5.25
N HIS A 62 -1.02 -19.26 4.85
CA HIS A 62 -1.93 -18.84 3.81
C HIS A 62 -3.29 -18.58 4.45
N VAL A 63 -3.79 -17.36 4.31
CA VAL A 63 -5.10 -16.96 4.81
C VAL A 63 -5.94 -16.56 3.61
N SER A 64 -7.15 -17.14 3.50
CA SER A 64 -8.12 -16.73 2.49
C SER A 64 -9.43 -16.34 3.14
N GLY A 65 -10.15 -15.43 2.49
CA GLY A 65 -11.39 -14.89 2.99
C GLY A 65 -12.05 -13.95 1.99
N ILE A 66 -13.14 -13.32 2.41
CA ILE A 66 -13.80 -12.26 1.64
C ILE A 66 -13.51 -10.92 2.31
N LEU A 67 -12.99 -9.98 1.54
CA LEU A 67 -12.80 -8.60 1.95
C LEU A 67 -13.93 -7.74 1.38
N ILE A 68 -14.59 -6.98 2.26
CA ILE A 68 -15.64 -6.04 1.92
C ILE A 68 -15.16 -4.65 2.33
N LEU A 69 -15.10 -3.73 1.37
CA LEU A 69 -14.77 -2.32 1.57
C LEU A 69 -16.02 -1.50 1.30
N LYS A 70 -16.44 -0.71 2.29
CA LYS A 70 -17.59 0.19 2.17
C LYS A 70 -17.15 1.61 2.44
N LYS A 71 -17.42 2.53 1.51
CA LYS A 71 -17.21 3.97 1.73
C LYS A 71 -18.29 4.49 2.67
N ILE A 72 -17.89 5.03 3.82
CA ILE A 72 -18.80 5.60 4.82
C ILE A 72 -19.02 7.09 4.55
N ASN A 73 -17.96 7.80 4.20
CA ASN A 73 -17.98 9.18 3.75
C ASN A 73 -16.75 9.47 2.87
N GLU A 74 -16.44 10.73 2.58
CA GLU A 74 -15.32 11.10 1.71
C GLU A 74 -13.95 10.64 2.21
N THR A 75 -13.75 10.53 3.52
CA THR A 75 -12.44 10.25 4.13
C THR A 75 -12.40 8.97 4.94
N ALA A 76 -13.55 8.30 5.13
CA ALA A 76 -13.67 7.12 5.97
C ALA A 76 -14.30 5.94 5.23
N HIS A 77 -13.72 4.77 5.47
CA HIS A 77 -14.15 3.49 4.94
C HIS A 77 -14.29 2.47 6.07
N ARG A 78 -15.23 1.55 5.93
CA ARG A 78 -15.31 0.35 6.75
C ARG A 78 -14.71 -0.81 5.97
N VAL A 79 -13.80 -1.53 6.60
CA VAL A 79 -13.12 -2.68 6.06
C VAL A 79 -13.52 -3.89 6.88
N VAL A 80 -14.07 -4.90 6.23
CA VAL A 80 -14.49 -6.15 6.86
C VAL A 80 -13.83 -7.30 6.14
N LEU A 81 -13.13 -8.15 6.87
CA LEU A 81 -12.61 -9.42 6.36
C LEU A 81 -13.37 -10.56 7.04
N THR A 82 -13.90 -11.48 6.23
CA THR A 82 -14.55 -12.70 6.70
C THR A 82 -13.78 -13.92 6.23
N SER A 83 -13.98 -15.07 6.87
CA SER A 83 -13.61 -16.34 6.27
C SER A 83 -14.50 -16.63 5.07
N ASP A 84 -14.14 -17.66 4.30
CA ASP A 84 -14.94 -18.15 3.18
C ASP A 84 -16.30 -18.70 3.62
N PHE A 85 -16.46 -19.01 4.91
CA PHE A 85 -17.71 -19.46 5.52
C PHE A 85 -18.53 -18.31 6.13
N GLY A 86 -18.13 -17.05 5.91
CA GLY A 86 -18.88 -15.87 6.38
C GLY A 86 -18.61 -15.47 7.83
N ASN A 87 -17.75 -16.17 8.56
CA ASN A 87 -17.37 -15.76 9.91
C ASN A 87 -16.53 -14.48 9.84
N LYS A 88 -16.93 -13.44 10.56
CA LYS A 88 -16.19 -12.18 10.63
C LYS A 88 -14.85 -12.40 11.34
N LEU A 89 -13.75 -12.16 10.62
CA LEU A 89 -12.40 -12.29 11.15
C LEU A 89 -11.93 -10.96 11.74
N ILE A 90 -12.12 -9.86 11.01
CA ILE A 90 -11.81 -8.52 11.49
C ILE A 90 -12.73 -7.48 10.82
N ASP A 91 -13.06 -6.43 11.54
CA ASP A 91 -13.91 -5.32 11.09
C ASP A 91 -13.41 -4.04 11.75
N PHE A 92 -13.03 -3.07 10.94
CA PHE A 92 -12.57 -1.77 11.41
C PHE A 92 -13.05 -0.67 10.48
N THR A 93 -13.15 0.53 11.04
CA THR A 93 -13.37 1.76 10.30
C THR A 93 -12.05 2.54 10.28
N ILE A 94 -11.68 3.04 9.11
CA ILE A 94 -10.41 3.71 8.88
C ILE A 94 -10.62 4.99 8.10
N SER A 95 -9.83 6.00 8.43
CA SER A 95 -9.72 7.25 7.70
C SER A 95 -8.26 7.68 7.62
N ASP A 96 -8.01 8.84 7.02
CA ASP A 96 -6.66 9.42 6.92
C ASP A 96 -5.95 9.48 8.29
N ASN A 97 -6.69 9.85 9.35
CA ASN A 97 -6.11 10.13 10.67
C ASN A 97 -6.65 9.26 11.81
N ASP A 98 -7.75 8.54 11.60
CA ASP A 98 -8.41 7.75 12.65
C ASP A 98 -8.56 6.27 12.26
N PHE A 99 -8.54 5.42 13.28
CA PHE A 99 -8.73 3.99 13.17
C PHE A 99 -9.54 3.47 14.35
N LYS A 100 -10.69 2.88 14.06
CA LYS A 100 -11.59 2.27 15.03
C LYS A 100 -11.75 0.79 14.74
N LEU A 101 -11.29 -0.05 15.66
CA LEU A 101 -11.54 -1.48 15.61
C LEU A 101 -12.97 -1.78 16.10
N ASN A 102 -13.80 -2.37 15.25
CA ASN A 102 -15.18 -2.72 15.59
C ASN A 102 -15.29 -4.18 16.08
N HIS A 103 -14.51 -5.08 15.49
CA HIS A 103 -14.45 -6.49 15.88
C HIS A 103 -13.12 -7.11 15.40
N VAL A 104 -12.59 -8.04 16.18
CA VAL A 104 -11.45 -8.89 15.80
C VAL A 104 -11.61 -10.27 16.44
N LEU A 105 -11.35 -11.32 15.68
CA LEU A 105 -11.27 -12.67 16.20
C LEU A 105 -10.09 -12.76 17.18
N PRO A 106 -10.20 -13.42 18.35
CA PRO A 106 -9.14 -13.43 19.37
C PRO A 106 -7.74 -13.82 18.83
N ASP A 107 -7.66 -14.76 17.89
CA ASP A 107 -6.40 -15.20 17.30
C ASP A 107 -5.70 -14.12 16.46
N LEU A 108 -6.48 -13.16 15.93
CA LEU A 108 -6.04 -12.01 15.17
C LEU A 108 -5.88 -10.74 16.02
N ASP A 109 -6.30 -10.76 17.30
CA ASP A 109 -6.20 -9.64 18.24
C ASP A 109 -4.77 -9.48 18.77
N LYS A 110 -3.85 -9.30 17.83
CA LYS A 110 -2.45 -9.02 18.08
C LYS A 110 -2.16 -7.64 17.54
N LYS A 111 -1.58 -6.79 18.39
CA LYS A 111 -1.20 -5.41 18.02
C LYS A 111 -0.43 -5.33 16.71
N ILE A 112 0.45 -6.30 16.43
CA ILE A 112 1.21 -6.35 15.18
C ILE A 112 0.33 -6.57 13.95
N VAL A 113 -0.69 -7.44 14.03
CA VAL A 113 -1.63 -7.73 12.94
C VAL A 113 -2.53 -6.53 12.69
N ILE A 114 -3.07 -5.96 13.76
CA ILE A 114 -3.96 -4.78 13.67
C ILE A 114 -3.21 -3.59 13.08
N ASN A 115 -1.99 -3.31 13.56
CA ASN A 115 -1.18 -2.20 13.04
C ASN A 115 -0.77 -2.41 11.57
N PHE A 116 -0.48 -3.66 11.19
CA PHE A 116 -0.17 -4.01 9.82
C PHE A 116 -1.36 -3.72 8.90
N LEU A 117 -2.55 -4.27 9.21
CA LEU A 117 -3.76 -4.04 8.43
C LEU A 117 -4.14 -2.56 8.41
N LYS A 118 -4.02 -1.86 9.56
CA LYS A 118 -4.22 -0.42 9.63
C LYS A 118 -3.31 0.30 8.62
N SER A 119 -2.00 0.05 8.64
CA SER A 119 -1.05 0.72 7.75
C SER A 119 -1.35 0.43 6.28
N ASP A 120 -1.64 -0.81 5.94
CA ASP A 120 -1.90 -1.22 4.55
C ASP A 120 -3.15 -0.55 4.00
N PHE A 121 -4.25 -0.62 4.75
CA PHE A 121 -5.51 -0.05 4.31
C PHE A 121 -5.54 1.48 4.38
N GLN A 122 -4.75 2.12 5.26
CA GLN A 122 -4.57 3.58 5.22
C GLN A 122 -3.93 4.02 3.89
N GLU A 123 -2.88 3.32 3.44
CA GLU A 123 -2.21 3.70 2.20
C GLU A 123 -2.97 3.27 0.94
N LEU A 124 -3.67 2.12 0.98
CA LEU A 124 -4.51 1.65 -0.12
C LEU A 124 -5.71 2.56 -0.39
N LEU A 125 -6.38 3.03 0.67
CA LEU A 125 -7.64 3.77 0.58
C LEU A 125 -7.44 5.29 0.47
N ARG A 126 -6.19 5.77 0.53
CA ARG A 126 -5.86 7.18 0.32
C ARG A 126 -6.29 7.61 -1.08
N GLN A 127 -7.19 8.59 -1.15
CA GLN A 127 -7.71 9.07 -2.44
C GLN A 127 -6.81 10.11 -3.08
N LYS A 128 -6.33 11.13 -2.33
CA LYS A 128 -5.70 12.32 -2.92
C LYS A 128 -4.19 12.39 -2.66
N TYR A 129 -3.44 12.75 -3.69
CA TYR A 129 -1.98 12.87 -3.65
C TYR A 129 -1.52 14.21 -4.25
N PRO A 130 -0.95 15.14 -3.46
CA PRO A 130 -0.36 16.36 -3.99
C PRO A 130 0.87 16.03 -4.82
N VAL A 131 0.96 16.56 -6.04
CA VAL A 131 2.05 16.26 -6.97
C VAL A 131 3.21 17.22 -6.72
N THR A 132 4.40 16.66 -6.52
CA THR A 132 5.66 17.40 -6.39
C THR A 132 6.47 17.36 -7.67
N GLU A 133 6.53 16.20 -8.33
CA GLU A 133 7.32 15.98 -9.54
C GLU A 133 6.54 15.07 -10.51
N SER A 134 6.79 15.23 -11.81
CA SER A 134 6.14 14.46 -12.86
C SER A 134 7.18 13.92 -13.83
N PHE A 135 7.02 12.66 -14.23
CA PHE A 135 7.87 11.97 -15.17
C PHE A 135 7.03 11.20 -16.17
N GLU A 136 7.67 10.75 -17.24
CA GLU A 136 7.07 9.82 -18.19
C GLU A 136 8.09 8.85 -18.77
N ASN A 137 7.61 7.70 -19.22
CA ASN A 137 8.32 6.80 -20.12
C ASN A 137 7.45 6.57 -21.38
N GLU A 138 7.75 5.54 -22.17
CA GLU A 138 6.99 5.24 -23.40
C GLU A 138 5.49 5.06 -23.14
N ASN A 139 5.12 4.30 -22.10
CA ASN A 139 3.74 3.83 -21.88
C ASN A 139 3.05 4.45 -20.65
N GLN A 140 3.80 5.13 -19.78
CA GLN A 140 3.31 5.57 -18.47
C GLN A 140 3.64 7.03 -18.17
N LYS A 141 2.70 7.67 -17.46
CA LYS A 141 2.92 8.92 -16.72
C LYS A 141 3.12 8.57 -15.25
N ILE A 142 4.10 9.20 -14.63
CA ILE A 142 4.50 8.91 -13.26
C ILE A 142 4.42 10.22 -12.48
N TYR A 143 3.67 10.22 -11.38
CA TYR A 143 3.58 11.35 -10.48
C TYR A 143 4.22 11.00 -9.14
N ILE A 144 5.05 11.90 -8.62
CA ILE A 144 5.63 11.76 -7.30
C ILE A 144 4.86 12.66 -6.34
N SER A 145 4.43 12.08 -5.22
CA SER A 145 3.83 12.80 -4.10
C SER A 145 4.68 12.65 -2.85
N LYS A 146 5.07 13.77 -2.24
CA LYS A 146 5.83 13.80 -0.98
C LYS A 146 4.93 14.34 0.14
N ILE A 147 4.68 13.51 1.15
CA ILE A 147 3.86 13.86 2.32
C ILE A 147 4.70 13.53 3.56
N GLU A 148 5.18 14.55 4.26
CA GLU A 148 6.11 14.41 5.38
C GLU A 148 7.36 13.56 5.03
N LYS A 149 7.46 12.34 5.58
CA LYS A 149 8.55 11.37 5.35
C LYS A 149 8.18 10.25 4.35
N ASN A 150 6.96 10.30 3.84
CA ASN A 150 6.40 9.34 2.92
C ASN A 150 6.52 9.87 1.48
N VAL A 151 6.95 9.01 0.56
CA VAL A 151 6.97 9.32 -0.87
C VAL A 151 6.20 8.25 -1.63
N TYR A 152 5.29 8.69 -2.48
CA TYR A 152 4.45 7.85 -3.33
C TYR A 152 4.82 8.08 -4.78
N TYR A 153 4.99 6.98 -5.51
CA TYR A 153 5.20 6.99 -6.96
C TYR A 153 3.96 6.39 -7.59
N LEU A 154 3.18 7.21 -8.29
CA LEU A 154 1.89 6.84 -8.86
C LEU A 154 2.05 6.67 -10.38
N PHE A 155 1.84 5.46 -10.87
CA PHE A 155 2.03 5.10 -12.28
C PHE A 155 0.67 4.98 -12.96
N PHE A 156 0.49 5.74 -14.04
CA PHE A 156 -0.70 5.76 -14.87
C PHE A 156 -0.34 5.35 -16.28
N ASN A 157 -1.14 4.47 -16.88
CA ASN A 157 -0.99 4.16 -18.31
C ASN A 157 -1.42 5.38 -19.16
N LYS A 158 -0.65 5.68 -20.20
CA LYS A 158 -0.90 6.79 -21.13
C LYS A 158 -2.09 6.56 -22.04
N GLU A 159 -2.39 5.31 -22.38
CA GLU A 159 -3.46 4.93 -23.32
C GLU A 159 -4.84 5.07 -22.69
N ASP A 160 -5.05 4.42 -21.54
CA ASP A 160 -6.35 4.33 -20.86
C ASP A 160 -6.47 5.31 -19.66
N GLY A 161 -5.36 5.91 -19.22
CA GLY A 161 -5.33 6.78 -18.04
C GLY A 161 -5.53 6.06 -16.70
N LEU A 162 -5.52 4.73 -16.68
CA LEU A 162 -5.73 3.92 -15.49
C LEU A 162 -4.46 3.87 -14.63
N MET A 163 -4.66 3.91 -13.31
CA MET A 163 -3.58 3.76 -12.34
C MET A 163 -3.17 2.29 -12.30
N LYS A 164 -1.93 1.98 -12.71
CA LYS A 164 -1.43 0.60 -12.72
C LYS A 164 -0.65 0.24 -11.46
N GLN A 165 -0.04 1.24 -10.81
CA GLN A 165 0.82 0.99 -9.66
C GLN A 165 0.91 2.19 -8.72
N ILE A 166 1.00 1.93 -7.42
CA ILE A 166 1.47 2.89 -6.41
C ILE A 166 2.63 2.24 -5.67
N ILE A 167 3.79 2.87 -5.68
CA ILE A 167 4.92 2.46 -4.83
C ILE A 167 4.98 3.42 -3.64
N TYR A 168 4.75 2.88 -2.45
CA TYR A 168 4.89 3.58 -1.18
C TYR A 168 6.29 3.38 -0.62
N THR A 169 6.96 4.49 -0.31
CA THR A 169 8.25 4.49 0.36
C THR A 169 8.21 5.33 1.63
N LYS A 170 8.98 4.90 2.62
CA LYS A 170 9.18 5.62 3.89
C LYS A 170 10.65 5.80 4.15
N ASN A 171 11.08 7.04 4.39
CA ASN A 171 12.50 7.39 4.49
C ASN A 171 13.30 6.90 3.26
N ASN A 172 12.74 7.06 2.06
CA ASN A 172 13.29 6.64 0.77
C ASN A 172 13.50 5.12 0.58
N LYS A 173 13.01 4.29 1.51
CA LYS A 173 13.00 2.82 1.36
C LYS A 173 11.62 2.37 0.92
N GLU A 174 11.57 1.54 -0.10
CA GLU A 174 10.33 0.91 -0.56
C GLU A 174 9.70 0.06 0.55
N LYS A 175 8.39 0.22 0.75
CA LYS A 175 7.62 -0.44 1.79
C LYS A 175 6.56 -1.35 1.21
N ILE A 176 5.69 -0.78 0.39
CA ILE A 176 4.57 -1.49 -0.22
C ILE A 176 4.50 -1.11 -1.68
N ASP A 177 4.36 -2.13 -2.52
CA ASP A 177 4.09 -2.02 -3.93
C ASP A 177 2.65 -2.47 -4.17
N PHE A 178 1.80 -1.52 -4.53
CA PHE A 178 0.41 -1.74 -4.90
C PHE A 178 0.34 -1.84 -6.42
N THR A 179 -0.05 -3.00 -6.96
CA THR A 179 -0.28 -3.18 -8.39
C THR A 179 -1.76 -3.41 -8.65
N PHE A 180 -2.31 -2.77 -9.68
CA PHE A 180 -3.72 -2.83 -10.02
C PHE A 180 -3.90 -3.36 -11.45
N ASP A 181 -4.82 -4.30 -11.61
CA ASP A 181 -5.40 -4.67 -12.90
C ASP A 181 -6.86 -4.22 -12.92
N ALA A 182 -7.23 -3.45 -13.93
CA ALA A 182 -8.51 -2.78 -13.98
C ALA A 182 -8.90 -2.49 -15.42
N LYS A 183 -10.21 -2.57 -15.68
CA LYS A 183 -10.83 -2.11 -16.94
C LYS A 183 -11.57 -0.77 -16.78
N LYS A 184 -11.81 -0.32 -15.54
CA LYS A 184 -12.55 0.91 -15.21
C LYS A 184 -11.73 1.75 -14.22
N HIS A 185 -11.97 3.06 -14.18
CA HIS A 185 -11.24 3.96 -13.27
C HIS A 185 -11.61 3.79 -11.79
N ILE A 186 -12.84 3.33 -11.53
CA ILE A 186 -13.41 3.28 -10.17
C ILE A 186 -13.39 1.87 -9.56
N PHE A 187 -13.04 0.84 -10.33
CA PHE A 187 -13.01 -0.55 -9.87
C PHE A 187 -11.79 -1.27 -10.47
N ALA A 188 -11.06 -1.98 -9.62
CA ALA A 188 -9.98 -2.86 -10.05
C ALA A 188 -10.51 -4.30 -10.08
N ASP A 189 -10.26 -5.01 -11.18
CA ASP A 189 -10.59 -6.43 -11.34
C ASP A 189 -9.72 -7.27 -10.39
N SER A 190 -8.46 -6.87 -10.21
CA SER A 190 -7.59 -7.41 -9.18
C SER A 190 -6.58 -6.38 -8.69
N LEU A 191 -6.07 -6.58 -7.48
CA LEU A 191 -4.97 -5.79 -6.95
C LEU A 191 -4.07 -6.62 -6.03
N ASN A 192 -2.78 -6.28 -6.02
CA ASN A 192 -1.76 -6.95 -5.24
C ASN A 192 -1.03 -5.94 -4.34
N LEU A 193 -0.94 -6.23 -3.05
CA LEU A 193 -0.13 -5.50 -2.07
C LEU A 193 1.08 -6.36 -1.74
N GLN A 194 2.24 -5.95 -2.22
CA GLN A 194 3.49 -6.64 -1.92
C GLN A 194 4.32 -5.83 -0.93
N HIS A 195 4.55 -6.39 0.25
CA HIS A 195 5.48 -5.82 1.21
C HIS A 195 6.92 -6.14 0.82
N LYS A 196 7.81 -5.14 0.91
CA LYS A 196 9.24 -5.34 0.63
C LYS A 196 10.06 -5.63 1.89
N ASP A 197 9.63 -5.14 3.05
CA ASP A 197 10.31 -5.39 4.33
C ASP A 197 9.92 -6.74 4.95
N PHE A 198 8.73 -7.25 4.63
CA PHE A 198 8.15 -8.46 5.22
C PHE A 198 7.73 -9.43 4.13
N LYS A 199 7.78 -10.74 4.43
CA LYS A 199 7.28 -11.78 3.53
C LYS A 199 5.75 -11.83 3.59
N ILE A 200 5.12 -10.73 3.18
CA ILE A 200 3.68 -10.59 3.18
C ILE A 200 3.21 -10.13 1.80
N ASN A 201 2.24 -10.85 1.26
CA ASN A 201 1.62 -10.51 -0.01
C ASN A 201 0.11 -10.68 0.09
N ILE A 202 -0.65 -9.66 -0.29
CA ILE A 202 -2.12 -9.70 -0.28
C ILE A 202 -2.61 -9.54 -1.71
N LYS A 203 -3.31 -10.55 -2.22
CA LYS A 203 -3.99 -10.51 -3.51
C LYS A 203 -5.49 -10.39 -3.28
N LEU A 204 -6.11 -9.43 -3.95
CA LEU A 204 -7.55 -9.26 -3.97
C LEU A 204 -8.04 -9.47 -5.40
N PHE A 205 -9.05 -10.31 -5.56
CA PHE A 205 -9.71 -10.57 -6.83
C PHE A 205 -11.16 -10.18 -6.70
N GLN A 206 -11.66 -9.33 -7.59
CA GLN A 206 -13.04 -8.88 -7.51
C GLN A 206 -13.98 -10.08 -7.62
N ILE A 207 -14.97 -10.13 -6.74
CA ILE A 207 -16.08 -11.07 -6.89
C ILE A 207 -17.12 -10.33 -7.69
N THR A 208 -17.19 -10.62 -8.97
CA THR A 208 -18.34 -10.24 -9.79
C THR A 208 -19.43 -11.26 -9.52
N GLU A 209 -20.63 -10.80 -9.13
CA GLU A 209 -21.83 -11.58 -9.45
C GLU A 209 -21.88 -11.63 -10.98
N ASN A 210 -21.43 -12.75 -11.55
CA ASN A 210 -21.76 -13.04 -12.93
C ASN A 210 -23.28 -13.21 -12.96
N GLU A 211 -23.98 -12.24 -13.56
CA GLU A 211 -25.32 -12.48 -14.11
C GLU A 211 -25.29 -13.63 -15.12
#